data_AF-A0A8J5FE33-F1
#
_entry.id   AF-A0A8J5FE33-F1
#
_cell.length_a   1.000
_cell.length_b   1.000
_cell.length_c   1.000
_cell.angle_alpha   90.00
_cell.angle_beta   90.00
_cell.angle_gamma   90.00
#
_symmetry.space_group_name_H-M   'P 1'
#
loop_
_entity.id
_entity.type
_entity.pdbx_description
1 polymer ?
#
loop_
_entity_poly.entity_id
_entity_poly.type
_entity_poly.pdbx_seq_one_letter_code
_entity_poly.pdbx_strand_id
1 'polypeptide(L)' 'MKPNVLKWLSEIDDRFRDMVLVLKEWAKARDINDPKSGSLSSYALCLLVIFHFQTCEPPILPPLME' A
#
# COMPACT_ATOMS: atom_id res chain seq x y z
N MET A 1 9.43 1.52 8.18
CA MET A 1 8.13 1.47 8.88
C MET A 1 8.03 0.18 9.68
N LYS A 2 7.71 0.25 10.97
CA LYS A 2 7.58 -0.95 11.81
C LYS A 2 6.45 -1.83 11.24
N PRO A 3 6.57 -3.18 11.18
CA PRO A 3 5.51 -4.06 10.68
C PRO A 3 4.16 -3.83 11.37
N ASN A 4 4.21 -3.29 12.59
CA ASN A 4 3.06 -2.89 13.37
C ASN A 4 2.18 -1.81 12.70
N VAL A 5 2.74 -0.92 11.87
CA VAL A 5 1.96 0.14 11.21
C VAL A 5 1.09 -0.42 10.09
N LEU A 6 1.62 -1.33 9.26
CA LEU A 6 0.81 -1.97 8.21
C LEU A 6 -0.33 -2.80 8.81
N LYS A 7 -0.05 -3.49 9.93
CA LYS A 7 -1.06 -4.23 10.67
C LYS A 7 -2.14 -3.29 11.23
N TRP A 8 -1.74 -2.20 11.86
CA TRP A 8 -2.67 -1.21 12.39
C TRP A 8 -3.54 -0.59 11.28
N LEU A 9 -2.95 -0.23 10.14
CA LEU A 9 -3.70 0.30 8.99
C LEU A 9 -4.72 -0.69 8.44
N SER A 10 -4.41 -1.99 8.42
CA SER A 10 -5.39 -3.02 8.05
C SER A 10 -6.51 -3.22 9.07
N GLU A 11 -6.31 -2.80 10.33
CA GLU A 11 -7.36 -2.84 11.36
C GLU A 11 -8.26 -1.60 11.33
N ILE A 12 -7.82 -0.50 10.69
CA ILE A 12 -8.65 0.70 10.49
C ILE A 12 -9.68 0.47 9.39
N ASP A 13 -9.24 -0.08 8.26
CA ASP A 13 -10.11 -0.31 7.10
C ASP A 13 -9.66 -1.52 6.29
N ASP A 14 -10.53 -2.53 6.18
CA ASP A 14 -10.25 -3.79 5.48
C ASP A 14 -9.91 -3.58 3.99
N ARG A 15 -10.44 -2.51 3.36
CA ARG A 15 -10.18 -2.19 1.95
C ARG A 15 -8.71 -1.94 1.68
N PHE A 16 -7.94 -1.55 2.71
CA PHE A 16 -6.49 -1.36 2.57
C PHE A 16 -5.81 -2.67 2.17
N ARG A 17 -6.17 -3.78 2.84
CA ARG A 17 -5.60 -5.10 2.54
C ARG A 17 -5.96 -5.55 1.14
N ASP A 18 -7.22 -5.40 0.76
CA ASP A 18 -7.71 -5.81 -0.55
C ASP A 18 -7.05 -4.99 -1.67
N MET A 19 -6.93 -3.68 -1.50
CA MET A 19 -6.26 -2.80 -2.46
C MET A 19 -4.77 -3.14 -2.62
N VAL A 20 -4.07 -3.41 -1.51
CA VAL A 20 -2.67 -3.84 -1.56
C VAL A 20 -2.51 -5.16 -2.32
N LEU A 21 -3.42 -6.12 -2.13
CA LEU A 21 -3.39 -7.40 -2.85
C LEU A 21 -3.62 -7.21 -4.35
N VAL A 22 -4.66 -6.46 -4.73
CA VAL A 22 -4.97 -6.18 -6.15
C VAL A 22 -3.81 -5.46 -6.83
N LEU A 23 -3.24 -4.43 -6.19
CA LEU A 23 -2.13 -3.67 -6.75
C LEU A 23 -0.87 -4.53 -6.91
N LYS A 24 -0.60 -5.43 -5.95
CA LYS A 24 0.53 -6.36 -6.02
C LYS A 24 0.39 -7.36 -7.15
N GLU A 25 -0.78 -7.97 -7.32
CA GLU A 25 -1.02 -8.92 -8.40
C GLU A 25 -0.97 -8.23 -9.76
N TRP A 26 -1.53 -7.02 -9.88
CA TRP A 26 -1.39 -6.20 -11.09
C TRP A 26 0.06 -5.85 -11.40
N ALA A 27 0.83 -5.40 -10.41
CA ALA A 27 2.23 -5.04 -10.57
C ALA A 27 3.10 -6.26 -10.95
N LYS A 28 2.80 -7.43 -10.38
CA LYS A 28 3.44 -8.70 -10.74
C LYS A 28 3.11 -9.13 -12.16
N ALA A 29 1.85 -9.07 -12.57
CA ALA A 29 1.42 -9.39 -13.92
C ALA A 29 2.05 -8.45 -14.97
N ARG A 30 2.45 -7.25 -14.55
CA ARG A 30 3.13 -6.25 -15.37
C ARG A 30 4.66 -6.27 -15.26
N ASP A 31 5.22 -7.17 -14.47
CA ASP A 31 6.66 -7.29 -14.22
C ASP A 31 7.30 -5.99 -13.66
N ILE A 32 6.56 -5.28 -12.82
CA ILE A 32 6.99 -4.02 -12.17
C ILE A 32 7.05 -4.13 -10.65
N ASN A 33 7.14 -5.35 -10.12
CA ASN A 33 7.29 -5.66 -8.68
C ASN A 33 8.57 -6.47 -8.40
N ASP A 34 9.68 -6.07 -9.02
CA ASP A 34 11.01 -6.61 -8.76
C ASP A 34 12.03 -5.46 -8.56
N PRO A 35 12.38 -5.11 -7.31
CA PRO A 35 13.35 -4.06 -7.06
C PRO A 35 14.77 -4.42 -7.52
N LYS A 36 15.08 -5.70 -7.73
CA LYS A 36 16.41 -6.12 -8.23
C LYS A 36 16.57 -5.84 -9.72
N SER A 37 15.48 -5.81 -10.47
CA SER A 37 15.43 -5.39 -11.87
C SER A 37 15.21 -3.88 -12.06
N GLY A 38 15.14 -3.11 -10.96
CA GLY A 38 14.97 -1.66 -10.99
C GLY A 38 13.52 -1.17 -10.98
N SER A 39 12.55 -2.06 -10.74
CA SER A 39 11.12 -1.71 -10.65
C SER A 39 10.66 -1.52 -9.19
N LEU A 40 9.36 -1.37 -8.94
CA LEU A 40 8.85 -1.06 -7.60
C LEU A 40 9.05 -2.23 -6.63
N SER A 41 9.29 -1.91 -5.36
CA SER A 41 9.23 -2.93 -4.30
C SER A 41 7.81 -3.13 -3.81
N SER A 42 7.52 -4.31 -3.27
CA SER A 42 6.24 -4.57 -2.59
C SER A 42 5.95 -3.59 -1.44
N TYR A 43 6.98 -3.00 -0.84
CA TYR A 43 6.84 -1.94 0.17
C TYR A 43 6.43 -0.60 -0.46
N ALA A 44 7.04 -0.22 -1.58
CA ALA A 44 6.66 0.98 -2.32
C ALA A 44 5.19 0.91 -2.78
N LEU A 45 4.74 -0.26 -3.24
CA LEU A 45 3.33 -0.49 -3.58
C LEU A 45 2.41 -0.28 -2.37
N CYS A 46 2.76 -0.77 -1.18
CA CYS A 46 1.98 -0.47 0.02
C CYS A 46 1.91 1.03 0.32
N LEU A 47 3.03 1.76 0.21
CA LEU A 47 3.05 3.20 0.45
C LEU A 47 2.17 3.98 -0.54
N LEU A 48 2.13 3.56 -1.81
CA LEU A 48 1.23 4.17 -2.81
C LEU A 48 -0.24 3.99 -2.44
N VAL A 49 -0.62 2.82 -1.91
CA VAL A 49 -1.99 2.59 -1.42
C VAL A 49 -2.30 3.47 -0.21
N ILE A 50 -1.37 3.56 0.75
CA ILE A 50 -1.53 4.42 1.93
C ILE A 50 -1.73 5.87 1.49
N PHE A 51 -0.86 6.37 0.60
CA PHE A 51 -0.96 7.72 0.07
C PHE A 51 -2.31 7.96 -0.60
N HIS A 52 -2.74 7.05 -1.50
CA HIS A 52 -4.03 7.17 -2.16
C HIS A 52 -5.19 7.23 -1.16
N PHE A 53 -5.17 6.39 -0.13
CA PHE A 53 -6.22 6.35 0.89
C PHE A 53 -6.22 7.60 1.79
N GLN A 54 -5.08 8.28 1.93
CA GLN A 54 -4.97 9.56 2.65
C GLN A 54 -5.39 10.77 1.81
N THR A 55 -5.22 10.73 0.49
CA THR A 55 -5.48 11.87 -0.41
C THR A 55 -6.77 11.76 -1.22
N CYS A 56 -7.44 10.60 -1.22
CA CYS A 56 -8.75 10.45 -1.86
C CYS A 56 -9.83 11.27 -1.14
N GLU A 57 -10.92 11.57 -1.83
CA GLU A 57 -12.06 12.31 -1.26
C GLU A 57 -13.32 11.43 -1.25
N PRO A 58 -13.90 11.12 -0.07
CA PRO A 58 -13.39 11.42 1.27
C PRO A 58 -12.16 10.57 1.64
N PRO A 59 -11.25 11.08 2.50
CA PRO A 59 -10.07 10.32 2.92
C PRO A 59 -10.49 9.08 3.71
N ILE A 60 -9.91 7.94 3.36
CA ILE A 60 -10.17 6.65 4.00
C ILE A 60 -9.25 6.43 5.21
N LEU A 61 -7.98 6.81 5.09
CA LEU A 61 -7.00 6.69 6.17
C LEU A 61 -6.64 8.05 6.76
N PRO A 62 -6.41 8.12 8.08
CA PRO A 62 -5.88 9.33 8.70
C PRO A 62 -4.42 9.58 8.26
N PRO A 63 -3.93 10.82 8.40
CA PRO A 63 -2.50 11.12 8.28
C PRO A 63 -1.69 10.24 9.25
N LEU A 64 -0.61 9.64 8.75
CA LEU A 64 0.34 8.93 9.61
C LEU A 64 1.13 9.96 10.42
N MET A 65 1.00 9.92 11.74
CA MET A 65 1.83 10.72 12.65
C MET A 65 3.01 9.88 13.15
N GLU A 66 4.21 10.45 13.17
CA GLU A 66 5.38 9.87 13.85
C GLU A 66 5.33 10.06 15.37
#